data_AF-A0A1J3EQC7-F1
#
_entry.id   AF-A0A1J3EQC7-F1
#
_cell.length_a   1.000
_cell.length_b   1.000
_cell.length_c   1.000
_cell.angle_alpha   90.00
_cell.angle_beta   90.00
_cell.angle_gamma   90.00
#
_symmetry.space_group_name_H-M   'P 1'
#
loop_
_entity.id
_entity.type
_entity.pdbx_description
1 polymer ?
#
loop_
_entity_poly.entity_id
_entity_poly.type
_entity_poly.pdbx_seq_one_letter_code
_entity_poly.pdbx_strand_id
1 'polypeptide(L)' 'ALISAFKTGAYRSVSAFAPISNPSKNPFWAGKAFNFFLNKPEEEGPAYDATELVRNGNYHKTPLFIDVASNDQFKEKLLI' A
#
# COMPACT_ATOMS: atom_id res chain seq x y z
N ALA A 1 -4.99 3.01 -5.31
CA ALA A 1 -5.03 2.11 -6.48
C ALA A 1 -4.72 0.67 -6.11
N LEU A 2 -3.50 0.35 -5.63
CA LEU A 2 -3.08 -1.03 -5.29
C LEU A 2 -4.05 -1.74 -4.33
N ILE A 3 -4.36 -1.12 -3.18
CA ILE A 3 -5.30 -1.65 -2.18
C ILE A 3 -6.66 -1.99 -2.81
N SER A 4 -7.21 -1.06 -3.60
CA SER A 4 -8.49 -1.25 -4.29
C SER A 4 -8.44 -2.43 -5.25
N ALA A 5 -7.38 -2.55 -6.04
CA ALA A 5 -7.20 -3.65 -6.99
C ALA A 5 -7.07 -5.00 -6.29
N PHE A 6 -6.29 -5.08 -5.21
CA PHE A 6 -6.03 -6.33 -4.48
C PHE A 6 -7.24 -6.80 -3.68
N LYS A 7 -8.02 -5.89 -3.09
CA LYS A 7 -9.20 -6.25 -2.27
C LYS A 7 -10.41 -6.65 -3.09
N THR A 8 -10.67 -5.98 -4.21
CA THR A 8 -11.95 -6.14 -4.91
C THR A 8 -11.87 -7.04 -6.13
N GLY A 9 -10.69 -7.17 -6.76
CA GLY A 9 -10.55 -7.85 -8.05
C GLY A 9 -11.36 -7.21 -9.19
N ALA A 10 -11.93 -6.01 -8.97
CA ALA A 10 -12.82 -5.35 -9.92
C ALA A 10 -12.06 -4.67 -11.09
N TYR A 11 -10.73 -4.64 -11.02
CA TYR A 11 -9.88 -3.93 -11.97
C TYR A 11 -9.15 -4.95 -12.86
N ARG A 12 -9.04 -4.64 -14.15
CA ARG A 12 -8.34 -5.51 -15.13
C ARG A 12 -6.82 -5.39 -15.03
N SER A 13 -6.33 -4.24 -14.60
CA SER A 13 -4.92 -3.92 -14.43
C SER A 13 -4.76 -2.81 -13.40
N VAL A 14 -3.58 -2.72 -12.79
CA VAL A 14 -3.21 -1.60 -11.91
C VAL A 14 -1.72 -1.29 -12.06
N SER A 15 -1.39 -0.01 -12.03
CA SER A 15 -0.03 0.50 -11.95
C SER A 15 0.07 1.62 -10.91
N ALA A 16 1.27 1.98 -10.51
CA ALA A 16 1.50 3.08 -9.58
C ALA A 16 2.87 3.74 -9.78
N PHE A 17 2.95 5.04 -9.51
CA PHE A 17 4.20 5.78 -9.40
C PHE A 17 4.47 6.11 -7.94
N ALA A 18 5.67 5.79 -7.46
CA ALA A 18 6.12 6.09 -6.09
C ALA A 18 5.06 5.75 -5.00
N PRO A 19 4.46 4.54 -5.00
CA PRO A 19 3.39 4.22 -4.06
C PRO A 19 3.91 4.06 -2.63
N ILE A 20 3.16 4.54 -1.64
CA ILE A 20 3.31 4.11 -0.24
C ILE A 20 2.82 2.65 -0.17
N SER A 21 3.77 1.71 -0.20
CA SER A 21 3.47 0.29 -0.42
C SER A 21 3.23 -0.49 0.88
N ASN A 22 3.84 -0.05 1.99
CA ASN A 22 3.72 -0.68 3.30
C ASN A 22 3.39 0.36 4.41
N PRO A 23 2.24 1.04 4.31
CA PRO A 23 1.83 2.06 5.27
C PRO A 23 1.84 1.60 6.74
N SER A 24 1.59 0.33 7.03
CA SER A 24 1.58 -0.23 8.38
C SER A 24 2.94 -0.15 9.08
N LYS A 25 4.03 -0.13 8.31
CA LYS A 25 5.40 0.03 8.82
C LYS A 25 5.96 1.43 8.66
N ASN A 26 5.20 2.36 8.09
CA ASN A 26 5.63 3.74 7.91
C ASN A 26 4.94 4.68 8.94
N PRO A 27 5.65 5.11 10.00
CA PRO A 27 5.06 5.94 11.04
C PRO A 27 4.80 7.40 10.62
N PHE A 28 5.40 7.88 9.53
CA PHE A 28 5.33 9.31 9.16
C PHE A 28 3.96 9.70 8.60
N TRP A 29 3.56 9.09 7.48
CA TRP A 29 2.31 9.46 6.81
C TRP A 29 1.16 8.55 7.20
N ALA A 30 1.40 7.24 7.10
CA ALA A 30 0.37 6.25 7.35
C ALA A 30 0.03 6.14 8.83
N GLY A 31 1.01 6.24 9.73
CA GLY A 31 0.74 6.33 11.17
C GLY A 31 -0.24 7.47 11.52
N LYS A 32 -0.02 8.68 10.98
CA LYS A 32 -0.94 9.80 11.22
C LYS A 32 -2.32 9.57 10.59
N ALA A 33 -2.39 9.05 9.38
CA ALA A 33 -3.65 8.79 8.70
C ALA A 33 -4.46 7.68 9.39
N PHE A 34 -3.82 6.56 9.74
CA PHE A 34 -4.47 5.44 10.42
C PHE A 34 -4.98 5.86 11.80
N ASN A 35 -4.18 6.58 12.59
CA ASN A 35 -4.62 7.12 13.88
C ASN A 35 -5.79 8.11 13.78
N PHE A 36 -5.95 8.78 12.63
CA PHE A 36 -7.03 9.73 12.41
C PHE A 36 -8.32 9.06 11.90
N PHE A 37 -8.20 8.05 11.03
CA PHE A 37 -9.34 7.45 10.32
C PHE A 37 -9.79 6.09 10.86
N LEU A 38 -8.93 5.35 11.58
CA LEU A 38 -9.22 4.00 12.08
C LEU A 38 -9.40 4.03 13.60
N ASN A 39 -10.34 3.22 14.11
CA ASN A 39 -10.57 3.13 15.55
C ASN A 39 -9.47 2.29 16.22
N LYS A 40 -9.04 1.22 15.55
CA LYS A 40 -7.95 0.36 15.98
C LYS A 40 -6.87 0.26 14.89
N PRO A 41 -5.98 1.25 14.79
CA PRO A 41 -4.98 1.34 13.73
C PRO A 41 -4.15 0.07 13.51
N GLU A 42 -3.74 -0.61 14.59
CA GLU A 42 -2.92 -1.82 14.52
C GLU A 42 -3.69 -3.05 14.02
N GLU A 43 -4.99 -3.17 14.35
CA GLU A 43 -5.85 -4.28 13.92
C GLU A 43 -6.41 -4.03 12.51
N GLU A 44 -6.82 -2.80 12.20
CA GLU A 44 -7.52 -2.42 10.96
C GLU A 44 -6.55 -2.02 9.83
N GLY A 45 -5.39 -1.45 10.17
CA GLY A 45 -4.39 -0.93 9.23
C GLY A 45 -3.93 -1.94 8.17
N PRO A 46 -3.64 -3.21 8.52
CA PRO A 46 -3.23 -4.23 7.54
C PRO A 46 -4.24 -4.44 6.41
N ALA A 47 -5.53 -4.18 6.63
CA ALA A 47 -6.55 -4.26 5.58
C ALA A 47 -6.49 -3.11 4.57
N TYR A 48 -5.69 -2.08 4.82
CA TYR A 48 -5.46 -0.90 3.96
C TYR A 48 -3.99 -0.77 3.57
N ASP A 49 -3.26 -1.88 3.56
CA ASP A 49 -1.84 -1.94 3.27
C ASP A 49 -1.60 -2.90 2.10
N ALA A 50 -0.98 -2.41 1.03
CA ALA A 50 -0.76 -3.21 -0.16
C ALA A 50 0.20 -4.39 0.08
N THR A 51 1.22 -4.21 0.93
CA THR A 51 2.20 -5.24 1.27
C THR A 51 1.58 -6.31 2.16
N GLU A 52 0.79 -5.92 3.17
CA GLU A 52 0.10 -6.89 4.03
C GLU A 52 -1.02 -7.62 3.29
N LEU A 53 -1.73 -6.96 2.37
CA LEU A 53 -2.71 -7.63 1.50
C LEU A 53 -2.06 -8.74 0.67
N VAL A 54 -0.94 -8.46 0.01
CA VAL A 54 -0.20 -9.47 -0.77
C VAL A 54 0.31 -10.60 0.12
N ARG A 55 0.86 -10.27 1.30
CA ARG A 55 1.30 -11.26 2.30
C ARG A 55 0.17 -12.21 2.74
N ASN A 56 -1.05 -11.68 2.86
CA ASN A 56 -2.25 -12.44 3.19
C ASN A 56 -2.92 -13.13 1.97
N GLY A 57 -2.22 -13.18 0.83
CA GLY A 57 -2.69 -13.88 -0.37
C GLY A 57 -3.60 -13.08 -1.30
N ASN A 58 -3.82 -11.78 -1.03
CA ASN A 58 -4.58 -10.91 -1.91
C ASN A 58 -3.64 -10.19 -2.89
N TYR A 59 -3.66 -10.61 -4.16
CA TYR A 59 -2.84 -10.00 -5.21
C TYR A 59 -3.60 -9.94 -6.54
N HIS A 60 -3.19 -9.01 -7.41
CA HIS A 60 -3.76 -8.92 -8.75
C HIS A 60 -3.19 -10.05 -9.63
N LYS A 61 -4.06 -10.73 -10.38
CA LYS A 61 -3.66 -11.84 -11.27
C LYS A 61 -2.84 -11.43 -12.50
N THR A 62 -2.77 -10.14 -12.82
CA THR A 62 -2.02 -9.63 -13.97
C THR A 62 -0.74 -8.95 -13.49
N PRO A 63 0.31 -8.89 -14.32
CA PRO A 63 1.55 -8.20 -13.98
C PRO A 63 1.30 -6.76 -13.56
N LEU A 64 1.94 -6.37 -12.46
CA LEU A 64 1.92 -5.03 -11.91
C LEU A 64 3.03 -4.18 -12.53
N PHE A 65 2.76 -2.91 -12.75
CA PHE A 65 3.78 -1.95 -13.16
C PHE A 65 3.93 -0.87 -12.08
N ILE A 66 5.10 -0.81 -11.45
CA ILE A 66 5.41 0.17 -10.41
C ILE A 66 6.72 0.85 -10.76
N ASP A 67 6.69 2.17 -10.89
CA ASP A 67 7.86 3.00 -11.13
C ASP A 67 8.18 3.86 -9.91
N VAL A 68 9.43 3.86 -9.49
CA VAL A 68 9.92 4.74 -8.42
C VAL A 68 11.21 5.41 -8.87
N ALA A 69 11.24 6.74 -8.81
CA ALA A 69 12.44 7.48 -9.18
C ALA A 69 13.59 7.14 -8.22
N SER A 70 14.76 6.85 -8.77
CA SER A 70 15.93 6.45 -7.99
C SER A 70 16.39 7.54 -7.00
N ASN A 71 16.15 8.81 -7.35
CA ASN A 71 16.51 10.00 -6.58
C ASN A 71 15.31 10.65 -5.86
N ASP A 72 14.22 9.90 -5.64
CA ASP A 72 13.13 10.37 -4.79
C ASP A 72 13.59 10.44 -3.33
N GLN A 73 13.51 11.64 -2.74
CA GLN A 73 13.86 11.91 -1.34
C GLN A 73 13.04 11.10 -0.32
N PHE A 74 11.95 10.48 -0.77
CA PHE A 74 11.07 9.65 0.03
C PHE A 74 11.12 8.17 -0.35
N LYS A 75 11.92 7.77 -1.34
CA LYS A 75 11.99 6.39 -1.87
C LYS A 75 11.98 5.32 -0.78
N GLU A 76 12.86 5.46 0.21
CA GLU A 76 12.94 4.52 1.32
C GLU A 76 11.62 4.48 2.10
N LYS A 77 11.08 5.64 2.50
CA LYS A 77 9.80 5.73 3.22
C LYS A 77 8.63 5.15 2.41
N LEU A 78 8.66 5.19 1.09
CA LEU A 78 7.60 4.65 0.25
C LEU A 78 7.61 3.12 0.15
N LEU A 79 8.78 2.50 0.29
CA LEU A 79 9.02 1.08 -0.01
C LEU A 79 9.26 0.20 1.22
N ILE A 80 9.59 0.78 2.37
CA ILE A 80 9.77 0.04 3.64
C ILE A 80 8.42 -0.36 4.24
#